data_AF-A0A2J8J873-F1
#
_entry.id   AF-A0A2J8J873-F1
#
_cell.length_a   1.000
_cell.length_b   1.000
_cell.length_c   1.000
_cell.angle_alpha   90.00
_cell.angle_beta   90.00
_cell.angle_gamma   90.00
#
_symmetry.space_group_name_H-M   'P 1'
#
loop_
_entity.id
_entity.type
_entity.pdbx_description
1 polymer ?
#
loop_
_entity_poly.entity_id
_entity_poly.type
_entity_poly.pdbx_seq_one_letter_code
_entity_poly.pdbx_strand_id
1 'polypeptide(L)'
;MEPGSVENLSIVYRSRDFLVVNKHWDVRIDSKAWRETLTLQKQLRYRFPELADPDTCYGFRFCHQLDFSTSGALCVALNKAAAGSAYSCGGTSRRAG
;
A
#
# COMPACT_ATOMS: atom_id res chain seq x y z
N MET A 1 -22.51 4.56 -3.68
CA MET A 1 -21.17 4.46 -3.06
C MET A 1 -20.43 5.73 -3.42
N GLU A 2 -19.76 6.35 -2.46
CA GLU A 2 -18.98 7.56 -2.70
C GLU A 2 -17.69 7.22 -3.46
N PRO A 3 -17.21 8.11 -4.35
CA PRO A 3 -15.93 7.92 -5.03
C PRO A 3 -14.75 8.01 -4.05
N GLY A 4 -13.61 7.45 -4.46
CA GLY A 4 -12.37 7.62 -3.70
C GLY A 4 -11.96 9.10 -3.63
N SER A 5 -11.44 9.53 -2.48
CA SER A 5 -10.88 10.88 -2.27
C SER A 5 -9.56 10.78 -1.50
N VAL A 6 -8.76 11.85 -1.50
CA VAL A 6 -7.46 11.84 -0.81
C VAL A 6 -7.60 11.63 0.71
N GLU A 7 -8.72 12.06 1.28
CA GLU A 7 -9.03 11.98 2.71
C GLU A 7 -9.67 10.64 3.11
N ASN A 8 -10.30 9.95 2.15
CA ASN A 8 -11.02 8.70 2.39
C ASN A 8 -10.09 7.48 2.34
N LEU A 9 -9.37 7.24 3.45
CA LEU A 9 -8.52 6.07 3.63
C LEU A 9 -9.08 5.15 4.72
N SER A 10 -9.53 3.96 4.33
CA SER A 10 -10.03 2.95 5.26
C SER A 10 -8.88 2.07 5.77
N ILE A 11 -8.63 2.11 7.09
CA ILE A 11 -7.60 1.31 7.74
C ILE A 11 -8.27 0.08 8.35
N VAL A 12 -7.81 -1.11 7.95
CA VAL A 12 -8.31 -2.39 8.45
C VAL A 12 -7.46 -2.88 9.61
N TYR A 13 -6.14 -2.68 9.54
CA TYR A 13 -5.20 -3.12 10.57
C TYR A 13 -3.98 -2.21 10.61
N ARG A 14 -3.44 -1.96 11.82
CA ARG A 14 -2.20 -1.22 12.02
C ARG A 14 -1.39 -1.85 13.14
N SER A 15 -0.11 -2.10 12.88
CA SER A 15 0.89 -2.48 13.87
C SER A 15 2.14 -1.60 13.73
N ARG A 16 3.23 -1.99 14.40
CA ARG A 16 4.55 -1.36 14.25
C ARG A 16 5.19 -1.68 12.89
N ASP A 17 4.85 -2.83 12.31
CA ASP A 17 5.52 -3.36 11.12
C ASP A 17 4.65 -3.30 9.87
N PHE A 18 3.32 -3.35 10.02
CA PHE A 18 2.40 -3.43 8.90
C PHE A 18 1.22 -2.47 9.06
N LEU A 19 0.77 -1.95 7.93
CA LEU A 19 -0.48 -1.23 7.77
C LEU A 19 -1.29 -1.94 6.69
N VAL A 20 -2.52 -2.35 7.01
CA VAL A 20 -3.46 -2.90 6.02
C VAL A 20 -4.58 -1.91 5.84
N VAL A 21 -4.80 -1.53 4.59
CA VAL A 21 -5.88 -0.63 4.19
C VAL A 21 -6.88 -1.38 3.34
N ASN A 22 -8.13 -0.93 3.35
CA ASN A 22 -9.10 -1.32 2.35
C ASN A 22 -8.99 -0.33 1.19
N LYS A 23 -8.21 -0.67 0.17
CA LYS A 23 -8.04 0.14 -1.04
C LYS A 23 -9.40 0.33 -1.69
N HIS A 24 -9.73 1.57 -2.06
CA HIS A 24 -10.93 1.86 -2.83
C HIS A 24 -10.81 1.32 -4.27
N TRP A 25 -11.93 0.98 -4.90
CA TRP A 25 -11.98 0.71 -6.34
C TRP A 25 -11.67 2.00 -7.12
N ASP A 26 -11.23 1.87 -8.37
CA ASP A 26 -10.80 2.97 -9.24
C ASP A 26 -9.72 3.89 -8.63
N VAL A 27 -8.90 3.34 -7.73
CA VAL A 27 -7.74 4.02 -7.16
C VAL A 27 -6.50 3.19 -7.48
N ARG A 28 -5.52 3.82 -8.13
CA ARG A 28 -4.20 3.22 -8.36
C ARG A 28 -3.40 3.16 -7.06
N ILE A 29 -2.54 2.16 -6.94
CA ILE A 29 -1.68 2.03 -5.78
C ILE A 29 -0.65 3.18 -5.74
N ASP A 30 0.10 3.34 -6.84
CA ASP A 30 1.10 4.38 -6.99
C ASP A 30 1.08 4.98 -8.40
N SER A 31 1.84 6.06 -8.59
CA SER A 31 2.07 6.66 -9.89
C SER A 31 3.37 7.45 -9.91
N LYS A 32 4.11 7.35 -11.02
CA LYS A 32 5.21 8.29 -11.32
C LYS A 32 4.72 9.56 -12.01
N ALA A 33 3.48 9.56 -12.52
CA ALA A 33 2.94 10.69 -13.26
C ALA A 33 2.43 11.75 -12.29
N TRP A 34 3.00 12.95 -12.35
CA TRP A 34 2.58 14.08 -11.54
C TRP A 34 1.09 14.45 -11.73
N ARG A 35 0.54 14.16 -12.92
CA ARG A 35 -0.85 14.48 -13.31
C ARG A 35 -1.92 13.55 -12.71
N GLU A 36 -1.54 12.38 -12.19
CA GLU A 36 -2.55 11.45 -11.67
C GLU A 36 -3.07 11.96 -10.34
N THR A 37 -4.36 12.28 -10.26
CA THR A 37 -4.94 13.06 -9.16
C THR A 37 -5.10 12.26 -7.87
N LEU A 38 -5.43 10.97 -7.95
CA LEU A 38 -5.70 10.14 -6.79
C LEU A 38 -5.00 8.78 -6.87
N THR A 39 -4.11 8.52 -5.91
CA THR A 39 -3.47 7.22 -5.69
C THR A 39 -3.48 6.89 -4.20
N LEU A 40 -3.40 5.60 -3.88
CA LEU A 40 -3.28 5.16 -2.50
C LEU A 40 -2.01 5.71 -1.85
N GLN A 41 -0.91 5.79 -2.60
CA GLN A 41 0.31 6.46 -2.17
C GLN A 41 0.05 7.91 -1.70
N LYS A 42 -0.76 8.69 -2.42
CA LYS A 42 -1.11 10.06 -2.02
C LYS A 42 -2.00 10.08 -0.78
N GLN A 43 -2.97 9.16 -0.68
CA GLN A 43 -3.82 9.02 0.51
C GLN A 43 -2.98 8.69 1.76
N LEU A 44 -2.05 7.75 1.63
CA LEU A 44 -1.12 7.37 2.71
C LEU A 44 -0.21 8.54 3.10
N ARG A 45 0.35 9.27 2.12
CA ARG A 45 1.18 10.45 2.38
C ARG A 45 0.41 11.56 3.10
N TYR A 46 -0.84 11.79 2.69
CA TYR A 46 -1.70 12.79 3.31
C TYR A 46 -2.04 12.40 4.76
N ARG A 47 -2.37 11.13 5.00
CA ARG A 47 -2.84 10.66 6.31
C ARG A 47 -1.72 10.31 7.30
N PHE A 48 -0.58 9.85 6.80
CA PHE A 48 0.58 9.35 7.55
C PHE A 48 1.90 9.80 6.92
N PRO A 49 2.16 11.11 6.84
CA PRO A 49 3.41 11.62 6.27
C PRO A 49 4.66 11.07 7.00
N GLU A 50 4.55 10.77 8.30
CA GLU A 50 5.62 10.21 9.13
C GLU A 50 5.98 8.76 8.81
N LEU A 51 5.09 8.02 8.14
CA LEU A 51 5.33 6.63 7.73
C LEU A 51 5.96 6.53 6.34
N ALA A 52 6.21 7.67 5.68
CA ALA A 52 6.84 7.70 4.38
C ALA A 52 8.32 7.31 4.48
N ASP A 53 8.74 6.34 3.69
CA ASP A 53 10.08 5.79 3.63
C ASP A 53 10.90 6.46 2.52
N PRO A 54 11.91 7.29 2.85
CA PRO A 54 12.71 8.03 1.87
C PRO A 54 13.59 7.11 1.01
N ASP A 55 13.83 5.86 1.43
CA ASP A 55 14.65 4.90 0.67
C ASP A 55 13.84 4.23 -0.47
N THR A 56 12.59 4.63 -0.68
CA THR A 56 11.71 4.06 -1.70
C THR A 56 11.24 5.12 -2.68
N CYS A 57 11.17 4.77 -3.97
CA CYS A 57 10.75 5.72 -5.01
C CYS A 57 9.34 6.30 -4.80
N TYR A 58 8.47 5.56 -4.11
CA TYR A 58 7.08 5.96 -3.86
C TYR A 58 6.80 6.36 -2.42
N GLY A 59 7.77 6.25 -1.51
CA GLY A 59 7.58 6.54 -0.09
C GLY A 59 6.92 5.42 0.72
N PHE A 60 6.50 4.31 0.12
CA PHE A 60 5.84 3.22 0.84
C PHE A 60 6.23 1.87 0.23
N ARG A 61 6.32 0.83 1.08
CA ARG A 61 6.65 -0.54 0.69
C ARG A 61 5.37 -1.37 0.55
N PHE A 62 4.73 -1.30 -0.62
CA PHE A 62 3.55 -2.13 -0.92
C PHE A 62 3.95 -3.60 -1.02
N CYS A 63 3.32 -4.46 -0.21
CA CYS A 63 3.71 -5.88 -0.09
C CYS A 63 3.23 -6.73 -1.28
N HIS A 64 2.17 -6.31 -1.96
CA HIS A 64 1.61 -6.98 -3.12
C HIS A 64 0.84 -5.97 -3.99
N GLN A 65 0.41 -6.39 -5.17
CA GLN A 65 -0.42 -5.58 -6.05
C GLN A 65 -1.91 -5.87 -5.83
N LEU A 66 -2.73 -4.97 -6.35
CA LEU A 66 -4.18 -5.09 -6.47
C LEU A 66 -4.60 -4.27 -7.69
N ASP A 67 -5.51 -4.82 -8.50
CA ASP A 67 -5.93 -4.15 -9.73
C ASP A 67 -6.59 -2.80 -9.44
N PHE A 68 -6.57 -1.93 -10.46
CA PHE A 68 -7.15 -0.58 -10.37
C PHE A 68 -8.62 -0.61 -9.92
N SER A 69 -9.43 -1.42 -10.59
CA SER A 69 -10.87 -1.56 -10.35
C SER A 69 -11.22 -2.41 -9.11
N THR A 70 -10.23 -3.06 -8.49
CA THR A 70 -10.47 -3.95 -7.36
C THR A 70 -10.35 -3.20 -6.04
N SER A 71 -11.41 -3.20 -5.24
CA SER A 71 -11.34 -2.80 -3.83
C SER A 71 -10.88 -3.97 -2.95
N GLY A 72 -10.21 -3.71 -1.84
CA GLY A 72 -9.89 -4.76 -0.88
C GLY A 72 -8.64 -4.51 -0.06
N ALA A 73 -8.27 -5.52 0.74
CA ALA A 73 -7.12 -5.47 1.62
C ALA A 73 -5.82 -5.30 0.83
N LEU A 74 -5.08 -4.23 1.11
CA LEU A 74 -3.73 -4.00 0.62
C LEU A 74 -2.78 -3.81 1.81
N CYS A 75 -1.73 -4.62 1.86
CA CYS A 75 -0.72 -4.57 2.91
C CYS A 75 0.45 -3.67 2.52
N VAL A 76 0.87 -2.83 3.47
CA VAL A 76 2.03 -1.94 3.40
C VAL A 76 2.97 -2.28 4.54
N ALA A 77 4.23 -2.57 4.22
CA ALA A 77 5.27 -2.74 5.21
C ALA A 77 5.83 -1.37 5.64
N LEU A 78 5.99 -1.17 6.94
CA LEU A 78 6.44 0.10 7.54
C LEU A 78 7.96 0.16 7.74
N ASN A 79 8.67 -0.94 7.47
CA ASN A 79 10.12 -1.00 7.52
C ASN A 79 10.66 -2.10 6.58
N LYS A 80 11.98 -2.08 6.35
CA LYS A 80 12.65 -3.01 5.44
C LYS A 80 12.53 -4.48 5.88
N ALA A 81 12.57 -4.76 7.18
CA ALA A 81 12.46 -6.12 7.71
C ALA A 81 11.06 -6.70 7.46
N ALA A 82 10.02 -5.92 7.72
CA ALA A 82 8.63 -6.27 7.45
C ALA A 82 8.39 -6.50 5.94
N ALA A 83 8.98 -5.67 5.07
CA ALA A 83 8.89 -5.85 3.63
C ALA A 83 9.54 -7.17 3.17
N GLY A 84 10.71 -7.51 3.74
CA GLY A 84 11.37 -8.79 3.48
C GLY A 84 10.54 -10.00 3.93
N SER A 85 9.92 -9.90 5.10
CA SER A 85 9.02 -10.93 5.63
C SER A 85 7.77 -11.12 4.76
N ALA A 86 7.15 -10.03 4.32
CA ALA A 86 5.99 -10.12 3.43
C ALA A 86 6.36 -10.72 2.07
N TYR A 87 7.54 -10.35 1.53
CA TYR A 87 8.03 -10.91 0.27
C TYR A 87 8.27 -12.42 0.35
N SER A 88 8.86 -12.91 1.46
CA SER A 88 9.06 -14.35 1.64
C SER A 88 7.74 -15.12 1.76
N CYS A 89 6.71 -14.54 2.41
CA CYS A 89 5.38 -15.13 2.44
C CYS A 89 4.69 -15.16 1.06
N GLY A 90 4.81 -14.10 0.26
CA GLY A 90 4.21 -14.06 -1.09
C GLY A 90 4.93 -14.92 -2.13
N GLY A 91 6.24 -15.14 -1.94
CA GLY A 91 7.10 -15.94 -2.83
C GLY A 91 7.19 -17.43 -2.47
N THR A 92 6.62 -17.88 -1.36
CA THR A 92 6.69 -19.28 -0.92
C THR A 92 5.55 -20.12 -1.49
N SER A 93 5.57 -20.31 -2.81
CA SER A 93 5.10 -21.55 -3.42
C SER A 93 6.30 -22.24 -4.07
N ARG A 94 6.75 -23.34 -3.43
CA ARG A 94 7.87 -24.26 -3.75
C ARG A 94 9.27 -23.79 -3.28
N ARG A 95 10.09 -24.60 -2.60
CA ARG A 95 10.14 -26.06 -2.45
C ARG A 95 10.74 -26.40 -1.07
N ALA A 96 9.97 -27.03 -0.19
CA ALA A 96 10.56 -28.00 0.73
C ALA A 96 10.87 -29.23 -0.12
N GLY A 97 12.16 -29.55 -0.25
CA GLY A 97 12.70 -30.69 -0.99
C GLY A 97 14.08 -30.99 -0.46
#